data_AF-A0A8D8DYS9-F1
#
_entry.id   AF-A0A8D8DYS9-F1
#
_cell.length_a   1.000
_cell.length_b   1.000
_cell.length_c   1.000
_cell.angle_alpha   90.00
_cell.angle_beta   90.00
_cell.angle_gamma   90.00
#
_symmetry.space_group_name_H-M   'P 1'
#
loop_
_entity.id
_entity.type
_entity.pdbx_description
1 polymer ?
#
loop_
_entity_poly.entity_id
_entity_poly.type
_entity_poly.pdbx_seq_one_letter_code
_entity_poly.pdbx_strand_id
1 'polypeptide(L)'
;MRDNFYSSKSDVWAFGVVLWEIGTLGGFPYPSVSNHELLAFLQEGNRMAKPENITPELYELMQNCWKPNPDDRPSFREIRTFLEPHRQIYIDFNEIGPSYVFPPTAEQSRQTMANNKS
;
A
#
# COMPACT_ATOMS: atom_id res chain seq x y z
N MET A 1 -16.72 5.22 -2.05
CA MET A 1 -17.18 5.08 -0.64
C MET A 1 -18.57 5.70 -0.53
N ARG A 2 -19.64 4.91 -0.64
CA ARG A 2 -21.00 5.43 -0.40
C ARG A 2 -21.81 4.67 0.64
N ASP A 3 -21.23 3.64 1.26
CA ASP A 3 -21.91 2.84 2.25
C ASP A 3 -21.01 2.67 3.48
N ASN A 4 -21.53 3.06 4.65
CA ASN A 4 -20.86 3.06 5.95
C ASN A 4 -20.76 1.62 6.52
N PHE A 5 -20.40 0.66 5.66
CA PHE A 5 -20.32 -0.76 5.97
C PHE A 5 -18.92 -1.09 6.47
N TYR A 6 -18.78 -1.05 7.79
CA TYR A 6 -17.61 -1.57 8.49
C TYR A 6 -17.70 -3.09 8.52
N SER A 7 -16.66 -3.76 8.06
CA SER A 7 -16.55 -5.22 8.08
C SER A 7 -15.09 -5.63 8.15
N SER A 8 -14.81 -6.89 8.46
CA SER A 8 -13.43 -7.40 8.37
C SER A 8 -12.81 -7.19 6.98
N LYS A 9 -13.62 -7.06 5.92
CA LYS A 9 -13.14 -6.76 4.56
C LYS A 9 -12.75 -5.29 4.36
N SER A 10 -13.34 -4.34 5.11
CA SER A 10 -12.87 -2.95 5.13
C SER A 10 -11.52 -2.85 5.87
N ASP A 11 -11.36 -3.63 6.94
CA ASP A 11 -10.10 -3.69 7.69
C ASP A 11 -8.97 -4.30 6.83
N VAL A 12 -9.28 -5.31 6.00
CA VAL A 12 -8.32 -5.86 5.03
C VAL A 12 -7.84 -4.80 4.03
N TRP A 13 -8.73 -3.93 3.56
CA TRP A 13 -8.35 -2.84 2.66
C TRP A 13 -7.40 -1.85 3.35
N ALA A 14 -7.74 -1.45 4.57
CA ALA A 14 -6.90 -0.58 5.39
C ALA A 14 -5.55 -1.22 5.72
N PHE A 15 -5.53 -2.54 5.96
CA PHE A 15 -4.29 -3.29 6.17
C PHE A 15 -3.37 -3.23 4.94
N GLY A 16 -3.92 -3.30 3.72
CA GLY A 16 -3.13 -3.08 2.50
C GLY A 16 -2.47 -1.69 2.47
N VAL A 17 -3.17 -0.65 2.92
CA VAL A 17 -2.60 0.70 3.06
C VAL A 17 -1.46 0.71 4.08
N VAL A 18 -1.64 0.07 5.24
CA VAL A 18 -0.60 -0.05 6.26
C VAL A 18 0.64 -0.77 5.73
N LEU A 19 0.49 -1.87 4.98
CA LEU A 19 1.63 -2.55 4.38
C LEU A 19 2.41 -1.63 3.44
N TRP A 20 1.70 -0.80 2.67
CA TRP A 20 2.32 0.19 1.80
C TRP A 20 3.05 1.29 2.59
N GLU A 21 2.48 1.76 3.70
CA GLU A 21 3.13 2.70 4.62
C GLU A 21 4.40 2.09 5.22
N ILE A 22 4.35 0.82 5.65
CA ILE A 22 5.52 0.12 6.20
C ILE A 22 6.63 0.05 5.14
N GLY A 23 6.32 -0.33 3.90
CA GLY A 23 7.34 -0.40 2.88
C GLY A 23 7.85 0.97 2.42
N THR A 24 7.05 2.04 2.48
CA THR A 24 7.57 3.40 2.28
C THR A 24 8.20 4.01 3.53
N LEU A 25 8.27 3.25 4.62
CA LEU A 25 8.80 3.65 5.93
C LEU A 25 8.09 4.89 6.50
N GLY A 26 6.76 4.87 6.46
CA GLY A 26 5.89 5.95 6.95
C GLY A 26 5.54 6.99 5.89
N GLY A 27 5.58 6.63 4.60
CA GLY A 27 5.11 7.48 3.51
C GLY A 27 3.64 7.86 3.67
N PHE A 28 3.28 9.06 3.20
CA PHE A 28 1.88 9.49 3.19
C PHE A 28 1.12 8.78 2.06
N PRO A 29 0.04 8.03 2.34
CA PRO A 29 -0.78 7.41 1.30
C PRO A 29 -1.38 8.46 0.36
N TYR A 30 -1.28 8.23 -0.95
CA TYR A 30 -1.84 9.12 -1.99
C TYR A 30 -1.46 10.61 -1.83
N PRO A 31 -0.16 10.98 -1.69
CA PRO A 31 0.24 12.33 -1.30
C PRO A 31 0.02 13.38 -2.40
N SER A 32 -0.25 12.94 -3.64
CA SER A 32 -0.55 13.79 -4.79
C SER A 32 -2.04 13.88 -5.11
N VAL A 33 -2.90 13.20 -4.35
CA VAL A 33 -4.35 13.16 -4.59
C VAL A 33 -5.05 13.88 -3.44
N SER A 34 -5.87 14.87 -3.75
CA SER A 34 -6.63 15.55 -2.71
C SER A 34 -7.72 14.63 -2.13
N ASN A 35 -8.13 14.87 -0.88
CA ASN A 35 -9.21 14.11 -0.25
C ASN A 35 -10.52 14.12 -1.07
N HIS A 36 -10.79 15.21 -1.79
CA HIS A 36 -11.97 15.35 -2.64
C HIS A 36 -11.89 14.51 -3.91
N GLU A 37 -10.69 14.30 -4.45
CA GLU A 37 -10.45 13.53 -5.68
C GLU A 37 -10.20 12.05 -5.41
N LEU A 38 -9.78 11.70 -4.19
CA LEU A 38 -9.39 10.34 -3.81
C LEU A 38 -10.48 9.30 -4.13
N LEU A 39 -11.74 9.64 -3.91
CA LEU A 39 -12.85 8.74 -4.22
C LEU A 39 -12.95 8.44 -5.72
N ALA A 40 -12.89 9.47 -6.55
CA ALA A 40 -12.95 9.32 -8.00
C ALA A 40 -11.71 8.54 -8.50
N PHE A 41 -10.53 8.91 -8.01
CA PHE A 41 -9.26 8.24 -8.32
C PHE A 41 -9.33 6.73 -8.04
N LEU A 42 -9.87 6.33 -6.88
CA LEU A 42 -10.02 4.92 -6.53
C LEU A 42 -11.10 4.19 -7.35
N GLN A 43 -12.17 4.88 -7.75
CA GLN A 43 -13.26 4.35 -8.58
C GLN A 43 -12.81 4.08 -10.01
N GLU A 44 -11.86 4.85 -10.53
CA GLU A 44 -11.19 4.60 -11.82
C GLU A 44 -10.24 3.39 -11.78
N GLY A 45 -10.06 2.77 -10.61
CA GLY A 45 -9.19 1.62 -10.43
C GLY A 45 -7.75 1.96 -10.09
N ASN A 46 -7.40 3.25 -9.98
CA ASN A 46 -6.05 3.66 -9.62
C ASN A 46 -5.70 3.22 -8.20
N ARG A 47 -4.44 2.82 -7.99
CA ARG A 47 -3.88 2.39 -6.70
C ARG A 47 -2.49 3.00 -6.51
N MET A 48 -1.97 2.95 -5.28
CA MET A 48 -0.60 3.39 -5.00
C MET A 48 0.39 2.49 -5.75
N ALA A 49 1.44 3.08 -6.31
CA ALA A 49 2.49 2.34 -6.99
C ALA A 49 3.30 1.48 -6.01
N LYS A 50 3.94 0.44 -6.53
CA LYS A 50 4.87 -0.41 -5.77
C LYS A 50 6.05 0.44 -5.27
N PRO A 51 6.33 0.46 -3.95
CA PRO A 51 7.58 1.02 -3.44
C PRO A 51 8.80 0.23 -3.93
N GLU A 52 9.95 0.89 -4.04
CA GLU A 52 11.18 0.28 -4.60
C GLU A 52 11.60 -0.96 -3.79
N ASN A 53 11.67 -0.79 -2.47
CA ASN A 53 12.13 -1.76 -1.49
C ASN A 53 11.11 -2.86 -1.15
N ILE A 54 9.94 -2.89 -1.79
CA ILE A 54 8.94 -3.95 -1.60
C ILE A 54 9.07 -5.01 -2.68
N THR A 55 9.12 -6.28 -2.24
CA THR A 55 9.07 -7.46 -3.11
C THR A 55 7.77 -7.52 -3.95
N PRO A 56 7.82 -8.00 -5.22
CA PRO A 56 6.63 -8.13 -6.06
C PRO A 56 5.49 -8.92 -5.41
N GLU A 57 5.82 -9.97 -4.65
CA GLU A 57 4.89 -10.85 -3.97
C GLU A 57 4.09 -10.11 -2.87
N LEU A 58 4.78 -9.29 -2.07
CA LEU A 58 4.11 -8.49 -1.05
C LEU A 58 3.23 -7.40 -1.69
N TYR A 59 3.65 -6.84 -2.83
CA TYR A 59 2.83 -5.88 -3.57
C TYR A 59 1.59 -6.52 -4.20
N GLU A 60 1.68 -7.75 -4.69
CA GLU A 60 0.52 -8.51 -5.15
C GLU A 60 -0.50 -8.73 -4.02
N LEU A 61 -0.04 -9.03 -2.80
CA LEU A 61 -0.90 -9.11 -1.62
C LEU A 61 -1.63 -7.79 -1.37
N MET A 62 -0.94 -6.64 -1.45
CA MET A 62 -1.58 -5.32 -1.32
C MET A 62 -2.65 -5.08 -2.38
N GLN A 63 -2.38 -5.41 -3.63
CA GLN A 63 -3.36 -5.29 -4.72
C GLN A 63 -4.60 -6.16 -4.49
N ASN A 64 -4.42 -7.36 -3.92
CA ASN A 64 -5.52 -8.24 -3.53
C ASN A 64 -6.34 -7.66 -2.36
N CYS A 65 -5.70 -7.01 -1.39
CA CYS A 65 -6.40 -6.26 -0.35
C CYS A 65 -7.23 -5.08 -0.91
N TRP A 66 -6.81 -4.50 -2.03
CA TRP A 66 -7.46 -3.33 -2.65
C TRP A 66 -8.45 -3.64 -3.77
N LYS A 67 -8.91 -4.89 -3.88
CA LYS A 67 -9.97 -5.25 -4.84
C LYS A 67 -11.25 -4.44 -4.59
N PRO A 68 -11.92 -3.98 -5.66
CA PRO A 68 -13.10 -3.12 -5.55
C PRO A 68 -14.23 -3.85 -4.83
N ASN A 69 -14.47 -5.11 -5.20
CA ASN A 69 -15.42 -5.99 -4.52
C ASN A 69 -14.83 -6.49 -3.18
N PRO A 70 -15.50 -6.27 -2.03
CA PRO A 70 -15.03 -6.75 -0.73
C PRO A 70 -14.88 -8.27 -0.64
N ASP A 71 -15.71 -9.04 -1.35
CA ASP A 71 -15.68 -10.51 -1.27
C ASP A 71 -14.45 -11.11 -1.94
N ASP A 72 -13.91 -10.43 -2.96
CA ASP A 72 -12.69 -10.83 -3.68
C ASP A 72 -11.41 -10.53 -2.88
N ARG A 73 -11.51 -9.80 -1.77
CA ARG A 73 -10.35 -9.51 -0.90
C ARG A 73 -10.03 -10.74 -0.05
N PRO A 74 -8.75 -11.03 0.24
CA PRO A 74 -8.38 -12.12 1.12
C PRO A 74 -8.91 -11.88 2.54
N SER A 75 -9.11 -12.95 3.30
CA SER A 75 -9.31 -12.91 4.73
C SER A 75 -7.98 -12.73 5.46
N PHE A 76 -8.02 -12.23 6.70
CA PHE A 76 -6.82 -12.19 7.53
C PHE A 76 -6.18 -13.57 7.75
N ARG A 77 -6.96 -14.66 7.69
CA ARG A 77 -6.42 -16.02 7.75
C ARG A 77 -5.54 -16.33 6.55
N GLU A 78 -6.00 -15.99 5.35
CA GLU A 78 -5.24 -16.17 4.11
C GLU A 78 -4.02 -15.26 4.06
N ILE A 79 -4.17 -13.99 4.48
CA ILE A 79 -3.05 -13.04 4.61
C ILE A 79 -1.99 -13.62 5.56
N ARG A 80 -2.39 -14.10 6.74
CA ARG A 80 -1.46 -14.70 7.69
C ARG A 80 -0.75 -15.90 7.06
N THR A 81 -1.48 -16.82 6.44
CA THR A 81 -0.90 -18.01 5.78
C THR A 81 0.00 -17.66 4.62
N PHE A 82 -0.20 -16.52 3.94
CA PHE A 82 0.72 -16.01 2.92
C PHE A 82 2.02 -15.47 3.52
N LEU A 83 1.96 -14.83 4.70
CA LEU A 83 3.11 -14.23 5.39
C LEU A 83 3.87 -15.21 6.29
N GLU A 84 3.21 -16.28 6.73
CA GLU A 84 3.74 -17.34 7.60
C GLU A 84 4.87 -18.20 6.97
N PRO A 85 4.93 -18.49 5.65
CA PRO A 85 5.79 -19.58 5.18
C PRO A 85 7.29 -19.33 5.23
N HIS A 86 7.80 -18.09 5.32
CA HIS A 86 9.25 -17.91 5.21
C HIS A 86 9.82 -16.77 6.07
N ARG A 87 11.01 -17.04 6.62
CA ARG A 87 12.06 -16.04 6.95
C ARG A 87 12.51 -15.24 5.71
N GLN A 88 11.58 -14.85 4.85
CA GLN A 88 11.86 -14.09 3.64
C GLN A 88 11.82 -12.61 3.98
N ILE A 89 12.83 -11.89 3.52
CA ILE A 89 12.90 -10.44 3.64
C ILE A 89 11.94 -9.88 2.59
N TYR A 90 10.83 -9.29 3.02
CA TYR A 90 9.86 -8.65 2.12
C TYR A 90 10.14 -7.17 1.87
N ILE A 91 10.98 -6.58 2.73
CA ILE A 91 11.41 -5.18 2.70
C ILE A 91 12.93 -5.17 2.83
N ASP A 92 13.64 -4.75 1.78
CA ASP A 92 15.09 -4.61 1.83
C ASP A 92 15.48 -3.20 2.27
N PHE A 93 15.99 -3.09 3.51
CA PHE A 93 16.45 -1.81 4.06
C PHE A 93 17.83 -1.41 3.54
N ASN A 94 18.57 -2.32 2.89
CA ASN A 94 19.88 -1.99 2.32
C ASN A 94 19.76 -1.15 1.04
N GLU A 95 18.58 -1.14 0.42
CA GLU A 95 18.26 -0.28 -0.73
C GLU A 95 17.89 1.15 -0.31
N ILE A 96 17.82 1.44 1.00
CA ILE A 96 17.54 2.79 1.49
C ILE A 96 18.80 3.64 1.35
N GLY A 97 18.75 4.61 0.43
CA GLY A 97 19.82 5.58 0.27
C GLY A 97 20.10 6.37 1.57
N PRO A 98 21.36 6.80 1.81
CA PRO A 98 21.76 7.50 3.04
C PRO A 98 21.04 8.85 3.26
N SER A 99 20.29 9.34 2.27
CA SER A 99 19.51 10.57 2.32
C SER A 99 18.06 10.39 2.81
N TYR A 100 17.63 9.18 3.14
CA TYR A 100 16.27 8.94 3.63
C TYR A 100 16.08 9.51 5.05
N VAL A 101 15.03 10.30 5.26
CA VAL A 101 14.68 10.92 6.55
C VAL A 101 13.36 10.33 7.05
N PHE A 102 13.35 9.84 8.28
CA PHE A 102 12.18 9.22 8.91
C PHE A 102 11.54 10.14 9.96
N PRO A 103 10.21 10.38 9.93
CA PRO A 103 9.26 10.00 8.88
C PRO A 103 9.44 10.87 7.62
N PRO A 104 9.12 10.32 6.43
CA PRO A 104 9.27 11.05 5.17
C PRO A 104 8.28 12.21 5.11
N THR A 105 8.72 13.33 4.56
CA THR A 105 7.82 14.47 4.30
C THR A 105 6.86 14.15 3.15
N ALA A 106 5.73 14.85 3.08
CA ALA A 106 4.81 14.76 1.93
C ALA A 106 5.51 15.14 0.60
N GLU A 107 6.47 16.06 0.63
CA GLU A 107 7.32 16.45 -0.51
C GLU A 107 8.12 15.25 -1.05
N GLN A 108 8.82 14.54 -0.16
CA GLN A 108 9.63 13.36 -0.50
C GLN A 108 8.75 12.20 -0.98
N SER A 109 7.60 11.99 -0.33
CA SER A 109 6.62 10.98 -0.74
C SER A 109 6.10 11.23 -2.17
N ARG A 110 5.93 12.51 -2.56
CA ARG A 110 5.54 12.89 -3.94
C ARG A 110 6.65 12.62 -4.97
N GLN A 111 7.91 12.86 -4.61
CA GLN A 111 9.05 12.69 -5.52
C GLN A 111 9.36 11.20 -5.78
N THR A 112 9.34 10.35 -4.74
CA THR A 112 9.54 8.89 -4.91
C THR A 112 8.47 8.28 -5.81
N MET A 113 7.21 8.74 -5.73
CA MET A 113 6.14 8.25 -6.60
C MET A 113 6.21 8.77 -8.04
N ALA A 114 6.81 9.96 -8.26
CA ALA A 114 7.00 10.50 -9.59
C ALA A 114 8.10 9.75 -10.37
N ASN A 115 9.13 9.26 -9.68
CA ASN A 115 10.22 8.50 -10.29
C ASN A 115 9.81 7.07 -10.71
N ASN A 116 8.80 6.49 -10.06
CA ASN A 116 8.23 5.17 -10.40
C ASN A 116 7.23 5.18 -11.58
N LYS A 117 7.18 6.26 -12.37
CA LYS A 117 6.31 6.40 -13.56
C LYS A 117 7.05 6.32 -14.91
N SER A 118 8.34 5.94 -14.93
CA SER A 118 9.10 5.71 -16.19
C SER A 118 9.25 4.23 -16.52
#